data_AF-A0A965IPC2-F1
#
_entry.id   AF-A0A965IPC2-F1
#
_cell.length_a   1.000
_cell.length_b   1.000
_cell.length_c   1.000
_cell.angle_alpha   90.00
_cell.angle_beta   90.00
_cell.angle_gamma   90.00
#
_symmetry.space_group_name_H-M   'P 1'
#
loop_
_entity.id
_entity.type
_entity.pdbx_description
1 polymer ?
#
loop_
_entity_poly.entity_id
_entity_poly.type
_entity_poly.pdbx_seq_one_letter_code
_entity_poly.pdbx_strand_id
1 'polypeptide(L)'
;MGYTHYWQFKKPKKGTADKTEKTYQSAIKQCASIVKTYYVVNGGLSGFTAHTPIGKYGGLQVNGKGDDAHEEFSLREHYRQNFEGDAFNFCKTAQKPYDIVVVACLIVLKHRLKDLIVVSSDGYSDDWKEGLRLAKNVLKLKNLSIPKTIREYQGPKATQLPRFQKLTLVKG
;
A
#
# COMPACT_ATOMS: atom_id res chain seq x y z
N MET A 1 -5.43 1.44 -19.88
CA MET A 1 -4.05 1.39 -19.33
C MET A 1 -4.16 1.46 -17.81
N GLY A 2 -3.52 0.56 -17.08
CA GLY A 2 -3.78 0.36 -15.65
C GLY A 2 -2.69 0.96 -14.76
N TYR A 3 -3.11 1.57 -13.65
CA TYR A 3 -2.23 1.93 -12.54
C TYR A 3 -1.90 0.65 -11.76
N THR A 4 -0.61 0.29 -11.73
CA THR A 4 -0.14 -1.00 -11.23
C THR A 4 0.89 -0.83 -10.12
N HIS A 5 0.79 -1.67 -9.10
CA HIS A 5 1.83 -1.85 -8.09
C HIS A 5 2.51 -3.20 -8.27
N TYR A 6 3.81 -3.25 -8.03
CA TYR A 6 4.63 -4.44 -8.20
C TYR A 6 5.40 -4.71 -6.92
N TRP A 7 5.62 -5.99 -6.61
CA TRP A 7 6.48 -6.39 -5.51
C TRP A 7 7.16 -7.73 -5.80
N GLN A 8 8.35 -7.90 -5.23
CA GLN A 8 9.13 -9.12 -5.34
C GLN A 8 9.78 -9.44 -4.00
N PHE A 9 9.58 -10.66 -3.53
CA PHE A 9 10.23 -11.15 -2.30
C PHE A 9 11.62 -11.71 -2.62
N LYS A 10 12.56 -11.56 -1.68
CA LYS A 10 13.91 -12.13 -1.80
C LYS A 10 14.10 -13.29 -0.83
N LYS A 11 14.81 -14.32 -1.26
CA LYS A 11 15.13 -15.44 -0.38
C LYS A 11 15.83 -14.95 0.90
N PRO A 12 15.45 -15.46 2.08
CA PRO A 12 16.09 -15.06 3.33
C PRO A 12 17.53 -15.56 3.36
N LYS A 13 18.38 -14.91 4.16
CA LYS A 13 19.75 -15.41 4.41
C LYS A 13 19.68 -16.76 5.12
N LYS A 14 20.63 -17.65 4.85
CA LYS A 14 20.75 -18.95 5.52
C LYS A 14 20.68 -18.76 7.05
N GLY A 15 19.87 -19.58 7.73
CA GLY A 15 19.67 -19.51 9.18
C GLY A 15 18.70 -18.42 9.67
N THR A 16 18.04 -17.67 8.77
CA THR A 16 17.10 -16.60 9.17
C THR A 16 15.63 -16.88 8.79
N ALA A 17 15.32 -18.09 8.32
CA ALA A 17 14.01 -18.47 7.82
C ALA A 17 12.90 -18.23 8.85
N ASP A 18 13.02 -18.76 10.08
CA ASP A 18 11.99 -18.64 11.11
C ASP A 18 11.73 -17.20 11.53
N LYS A 19 12.80 -16.40 11.67
CA LYS A 19 12.68 -14.97 11.97
C LYS A 19 11.98 -14.22 10.83
N THR A 20 12.30 -14.59 9.60
CA THR A 20 11.68 -13.99 8.41
C THR A 20 10.19 -14.33 8.35
N GLU A 21 9.84 -15.61 8.56
CA GLU A 21 8.45 -16.06 8.63
C GLU A 21 7.67 -15.33 9.71
N LYS A 22 8.20 -15.24 10.94
CA LYS A 22 7.55 -14.50 12.03
C LYS A 22 7.34 -13.01 11.69
N THR A 23 8.32 -12.39 11.04
CA THR A 23 8.23 -10.99 10.60
C THR A 23 7.16 -10.82 9.52
N TYR A 24 7.09 -11.76 8.57
CA TYR A 24 6.10 -11.78 7.50
C TYR A 24 4.67 -11.98 8.05
N GLN A 25 4.47 -12.95 8.93
CA GLN A 25 3.19 -13.20 9.61
C GLN A 25 2.71 -11.97 10.40
N SER A 26 3.65 -11.30 11.09
CA SER A 26 3.32 -10.04 11.77
C SER A 26 2.91 -8.94 10.78
N ALA A 27 3.53 -8.88 9.60
CA ALA A 27 3.16 -7.92 8.57
C ALA A 27 1.78 -8.24 7.97
N ILE A 28 1.47 -9.50 7.66
CA ILE A 28 0.14 -9.94 7.19
C ILE A 28 -0.93 -9.54 8.19
N LYS A 29 -0.75 -9.81 9.49
CA LYS A 29 -1.73 -9.43 10.52
C LYS A 29 -1.97 -7.91 10.57
N GLN A 30 -0.92 -7.11 10.35
CA GLN A 30 -1.04 -5.65 10.27
C GLN A 30 -1.81 -5.21 9.02
N CYS A 31 -1.52 -5.82 7.86
CA CYS A 31 -2.29 -5.61 6.63
C CYS A 31 -3.76 -6.01 6.80
N ALA A 32 -4.05 -7.17 7.41
CA ALA A 32 -5.41 -7.60 7.72
C ALA A 32 -6.14 -6.63 8.66
N SER A 33 -5.42 -6.05 9.63
CA SER A 33 -5.97 -5.00 10.50
C SER A 33 -6.34 -3.73 9.72
N ILE A 34 -5.51 -3.33 8.74
CA ILE A 34 -5.80 -2.21 7.84
C ILE A 34 -7.04 -2.50 6.99
N VAL A 35 -7.06 -3.65 6.30
CA VAL A 35 -8.19 -4.09 5.46
C VAL A 35 -9.48 -4.10 6.28
N LYS A 36 -9.46 -4.74 7.47
CA LYS A 36 -10.65 -4.86 8.31
C LYS A 36 -11.13 -3.51 8.83
N THR A 37 -10.22 -2.67 9.29
CA THR A 37 -10.57 -1.33 9.80
C THR A 37 -11.16 -0.47 8.68
N TYR A 38 -10.53 -0.48 7.49
CA TYR A 38 -11.05 0.24 6.33
C TYR A 38 -12.45 -0.24 5.95
N TYR A 39 -12.66 -1.56 5.88
CA TYR A 39 -13.96 -2.15 5.57
C TYR A 39 -15.04 -1.77 6.58
N VAL A 40 -14.75 -1.82 7.88
CA VAL A 40 -15.72 -1.48 8.94
C VAL A 40 -16.13 -0.01 8.85
N VAL A 41 -15.20 0.89 8.50
CA VAL A 41 -15.46 2.33 8.44
C VAL A 41 -16.12 2.75 7.12
N ASN A 42 -15.69 2.19 5.99
CA ASN A 42 -16.05 2.69 4.67
C ASN A 42 -16.85 1.69 3.81
N GLY A 43 -16.90 0.41 4.19
CA GLY A 43 -17.40 -0.65 3.32
C GLY A 43 -16.51 -0.82 2.07
N GLY A 44 -17.14 -1.06 0.91
CA GLY A 44 -16.50 -0.98 -0.41
C GLY A 44 -15.45 -2.06 -0.75
N LEU A 45 -15.12 -2.95 0.18
CA LEU A 45 -14.16 -4.04 -0.07
C LEU A 45 -14.86 -5.39 -0.29
N SER A 46 -14.24 -6.21 -1.11
CA SER A 46 -14.49 -7.64 -1.28
C SER A 46 -13.22 -8.45 -0.96
N GLY A 47 -13.27 -9.77 -1.10
CA GLY A 47 -12.17 -10.68 -0.78
C GLY A 47 -12.19 -11.19 0.66
N PHE A 48 -11.55 -12.36 0.89
CA PHE A 48 -11.65 -13.08 2.16
C PHE A 48 -11.21 -12.27 3.37
N THR A 49 -10.17 -11.44 3.24
CA THR A 49 -9.62 -10.69 4.38
C THR A 49 -10.60 -9.64 4.92
N ALA A 50 -11.40 -8.98 4.08
CA ALA A 50 -12.35 -7.97 4.53
C ALA A 50 -13.46 -8.55 5.44
N HIS A 51 -13.84 -9.81 5.19
CA HIS A 51 -14.97 -10.46 5.83
C HIS A 51 -14.59 -11.49 6.91
N THR A 52 -13.29 -11.65 7.18
CA THR A 52 -12.78 -12.65 8.12
C THR A 52 -12.14 -11.98 9.34
N PRO A 53 -12.26 -12.55 10.57
CA PRO A 53 -11.50 -12.07 11.72
C PRO A 53 -9.98 -12.04 11.46
N ILE A 54 -9.31 -11.05 12.03
CA ILE A 54 -7.86 -10.86 11.88
C ILE A 54 -7.14 -12.14 12.36
N GLY A 55 -6.26 -12.68 11.51
CA GLY A 55 -5.47 -13.87 11.82
C GLY A 55 -6.16 -15.22 11.60
N LYS A 56 -7.44 -15.24 11.20
CA LYS A 56 -8.13 -16.50 10.81
C LYS A 56 -7.80 -16.91 9.37
N TYR A 57 -7.65 -15.95 8.46
CA TYR A 57 -7.04 -16.22 7.15
C TYR A 57 -5.54 -15.99 7.25
N GLY A 58 -4.74 -17.01 6.88
CA GLY A 58 -3.29 -16.96 7.00
C GLY A 58 -2.61 -16.07 5.94
N GLY A 59 -3.27 -15.84 4.81
CA GLY A 59 -2.81 -14.93 3.76
C GLY A 59 -3.47 -13.55 3.81
N LEU A 60 -3.45 -12.85 2.67
CA LEU A 60 -4.22 -11.64 2.44
C LEU A 60 -4.92 -11.73 1.08
N GLN A 61 -6.20 -11.38 1.01
CA GLN A 61 -7.00 -11.30 -0.21
C GLN A 61 -8.00 -10.16 -0.08
N VAL A 62 -7.84 -9.13 -0.92
CA VAL A 62 -8.71 -7.95 -0.92
C VAL A 62 -8.85 -7.37 -2.33
N ASN A 63 -10.05 -6.91 -2.66
CA ASN A 63 -10.38 -6.19 -3.90
C ASN A 63 -11.46 -5.14 -3.60
N GLY A 64 -11.79 -4.27 -4.55
CA GLY A 64 -12.98 -3.44 -4.49
C GLY A 64 -14.26 -4.27 -4.64
N LYS A 65 -15.41 -3.69 -4.28
CA LYS A 65 -16.72 -4.33 -4.40
C LYS A 65 -17.44 -3.87 -5.67
N GLY A 66 -18.03 -4.80 -6.42
CA GLY A 66 -18.83 -4.47 -7.61
C GLY A 66 -18.02 -3.72 -8.65
N ASP A 67 -18.53 -2.57 -9.10
CA ASP A 67 -17.87 -1.74 -10.11
C ASP A 67 -16.54 -1.13 -9.64
N ASP A 68 -16.26 -1.14 -8.32
CA ASP A 68 -14.98 -0.72 -7.76
C ASP A 68 -13.91 -1.84 -7.78
N ALA A 69 -14.26 -3.06 -8.22
CA ALA A 69 -13.30 -4.16 -8.36
C ALA A 69 -12.38 -3.99 -9.59
N HIS A 70 -11.14 -4.48 -9.51
CA HIS A 70 -10.25 -4.59 -10.67
C HIS A 70 -9.45 -5.91 -10.67
N GLU A 71 -8.36 -5.99 -9.92
CA GLU A 71 -7.60 -7.22 -9.68
C GLU A 71 -7.49 -7.48 -8.18
N GLU A 72 -7.53 -8.75 -7.76
CA GLU A 72 -7.36 -9.10 -6.34
C GLU A 72 -5.92 -8.89 -5.90
N PHE A 73 -5.73 -8.07 -4.86
CA PHE A 73 -4.46 -8.00 -4.16
C PHE A 73 -4.33 -9.18 -3.22
N SER A 74 -3.40 -10.09 -3.52
CA SER A 74 -3.20 -11.32 -2.77
C SER A 74 -1.79 -11.48 -2.21
N LEU A 75 -1.68 -12.04 -1.01
CA LEU A 75 -0.44 -12.45 -0.36
C LEU A 75 -0.58 -13.89 0.13
N ARG A 76 0.44 -14.71 -0.12
CA ARG A 76 0.50 -16.09 0.35
C ARG A 76 0.57 -16.16 1.86
N GLU A 77 0.11 -17.26 2.44
CA GLU A 77 0.14 -17.45 3.89
C GLU A 77 1.57 -17.51 4.42
N HIS A 78 2.43 -18.32 3.82
CA HIS A 78 3.80 -18.50 4.28
C HIS A 78 4.80 -17.76 3.40
N TYR A 79 5.87 -17.23 4.01
CA TYR A 79 6.88 -16.47 3.30
C TYR A 79 7.53 -17.27 2.17
N ARG A 80 7.79 -18.57 2.43
CA ARG A 80 8.40 -19.49 1.46
C ARG A 80 7.58 -19.69 0.18
N GLN A 81 6.26 -19.55 0.26
CA GLN A 81 5.35 -19.74 -0.89
C GLN A 81 5.49 -18.61 -1.91
N ASN A 82 6.06 -17.47 -1.53
CA ASN A 82 6.34 -16.38 -2.45
C ASN A 82 7.50 -16.67 -3.42
N PHE A 83 8.14 -17.83 -3.31
CA PHE A 83 9.18 -18.31 -4.22
C PHE A 83 8.70 -19.47 -5.12
N GLU A 84 7.43 -19.85 -5.02
CA GLU A 84 6.81 -20.86 -5.87
C GLU A 84 6.35 -20.16 -7.18
N GLY A 85 7.01 -20.48 -8.30
CA GLY A 85 6.75 -19.82 -9.59
C GLY A 85 7.59 -18.55 -9.80
N ASP A 86 7.07 -17.59 -10.56
CA ASP A 86 7.71 -16.28 -10.69
C ASP A 86 7.56 -15.51 -9.38
N ALA A 87 8.68 -15.10 -8.78
CA ALA A 87 8.69 -14.32 -7.54
C ALA A 87 8.16 -12.89 -7.74
N PHE A 88 7.95 -12.48 -9.00
CA PHE A 88 7.35 -11.22 -9.38
C PHE A 88 5.83 -11.24 -9.19
N ASN A 89 5.32 -10.29 -8.39
CA ASN A 89 3.90 -10.14 -8.13
C ASN A 89 3.47 -8.72 -8.51
N PHE A 90 2.20 -8.57 -8.90
CA PHE A 90 1.62 -7.27 -9.22
C PHE A 90 0.12 -7.23 -8.92
N CYS A 91 -0.42 -6.03 -8.85
CA CYS A 91 -1.86 -5.80 -8.77
C CYS A 91 -2.17 -4.48 -9.49
N LYS A 92 -2.98 -4.56 -10.53
CA LYS A 92 -3.57 -3.39 -11.16
C LYS A 92 -4.77 -2.99 -10.31
N THR A 93 -4.82 -1.74 -9.93
CA THR A 93 -5.96 -1.20 -9.16
C THR A 93 -6.78 -0.24 -10.00
N ALA A 94 -6.22 0.26 -11.11
CA ALA A 94 -6.81 1.32 -11.93
C ALA A 94 -7.22 2.56 -11.12
N GLN A 95 -6.48 2.85 -10.02
CA GLN A 95 -6.76 3.94 -9.07
C GLN A 95 -8.16 3.87 -8.44
N LYS A 96 -8.78 2.69 -8.43
CA LYS A 96 -10.07 2.48 -7.78
C LYS A 96 -9.98 2.63 -6.26
N PRO A 97 -11.10 2.87 -5.55
CA PRO A 97 -11.07 3.23 -4.13
C PRO A 97 -10.30 2.28 -3.21
N TYR A 98 -10.25 0.98 -3.52
CA TYR A 98 -9.51 0.00 -2.71
C TYR A 98 -7.98 0.11 -2.83
N ASP A 99 -7.46 0.89 -3.79
CA ASP A 99 -6.02 1.13 -3.98
C ASP A 99 -5.33 1.64 -2.71
N ILE A 100 -6.02 2.50 -1.94
CA ILE A 100 -5.53 3.01 -0.66
C ILE A 100 -5.14 1.88 0.31
N VAL A 101 -5.86 0.76 0.29
CA VAL A 101 -5.61 -0.40 1.13
C VAL A 101 -4.42 -1.20 0.61
N VAL A 102 -4.30 -1.35 -0.72
CA VAL A 102 -3.17 -2.00 -1.38
C VAL A 102 -1.86 -1.25 -1.06
N VAL A 103 -1.84 0.07 -1.26
CA VAL A 103 -0.72 0.95 -0.93
C VAL A 103 -0.34 0.84 0.54
N ALA A 104 -1.33 0.92 1.44
CA ALA A 104 -1.10 0.80 2.87
C ALA A 104 -0.42 -0.52 3.25
N CYS A 105 -0.86 -1.64 2.65
CA CYS A 105 -0.26 -2.96 2.86
C CYS A 105 1.18 -3.03 2.33
N LEU A 106 1.45 -2.51 1.14
CA LEU A 106 2.79 -2.51 0.54
C LEU A 106 3.78 -1.66 1.35
N ILE A 107 3.34 -0.54 1.94
CA ILE A 107 4.14 0.27 2.86
C ILE A 107 4.51 -0.55 4.11
N VAL A 108 3.54 -1.26 4.70
CA VAL A 108 3.77 -2.10 5.89
C VAL A 108 4.74 -3.24 5.58
N LEU A 109 4.55 -3.93 4.45
CA LEU A 109 5.44 -4.99 4.00
C LEU A 109 6.86 -4.46 3.82
N LYS A 110 7.04 -3.35 3.11
CA LYS A 110 8.36 -2.75 2.90
C LYS A 110 9.03 -2.35 4.21
N HIS A 111 8.27 -1.74 5.13
CA HIS A 111 8.79 -1.34 6.44
C HIS A 111 9.26 -2.55 7.26
N ARG A 112 8.48 -3.63 7.30
CA ARG A 112 8.77 -4.82 8.12
C ARG A 112 9.87 -5.68 7.52
N LEU A 113 9.84 -5.91 6.22
CA LEU A 113 10.73 -6.85 5.52
C LEU A 113 12.01 -6.19 5.01
N LYS A 114 12.07 -4.86 4.93
CA LYS A 114 13.25 -4.11 4.49
C LYS A 114 13.75 -4.59 3.13
N ASP A 115 14.94 -5.17 3.06
CA ASP A 115 15.58 -5.62 1.81
C ASP A 115 15.04 -6.97 1.31
N LEU A 116 14.25 -7.67 2.13
CA LEU A 116 13.58 -8.92 1.78
C LEU A 116 12.37 -8.73 0.86
N ILE A 117 12.01 -7.48 0.57
CA ILE A 117 10.99 -7.13 -0.42
C ILE A 117 11.42 -5.89 -1.23
N VAL A 118 11.21 -5.96 -2.53
CA VAL A 118 11.27 -4.80 -3.44
C VAL A 118 9.84 -4.43 -3.79
N VAL A 119 9.53 -3.13 -3.79
CA VAL A 119 8.21 -2.60 -4.10
C VAL A 119 8.39 -1.47 -5.11
N SER A 120 7.59 -1.44 -6.17
CA SER A 120 7.55 -0.37 -7.15
C SER A 120 6.11 -0.12 -7.62
N SER A 121 5.90 0.97 -8.35
CA SER A 121 4.58 1.37 -8.84
C SER A 121 4.73 2.17 -10.13
N ASP A 122 3.71 2.14 -10.97
CA ASP A 122 3.56 3.09 -12.07
C ASP A 122 3.34 4.53 -11.55
N GLY A 123 2.81 4.67 -10.33
CA GLY A 123 2.51 5.93 -9.66
C GLY A 123 3.68 6.68 -9.01
N TYR A 124 3.34 7.79 -8.38
CA TYR A 124 4.24 8.68 -7.66
C TYR A 124 3.98 8.67 -6.16
N SER A 125 4.92 9.23 -5.39
CA SER A 125 4.83 9.31 -3.93
C SER A 125 3.58 10.06 -3.45
N ASP A 126 3.06 11.01 -4.23
CA ASP A 126 1.83 11.73 -3.90
C ASP A 126 0.60 10.82 -3.88
N ASP A 127 0.51 9.87 -4.82
CA ASP A 127 -0.57 8.88 -4.86
C ASP A 127 -0.56 7.98 -3.62
N TRP A 128 0.62 7.81 -3.00
CA TRP A 128 0.81 6.91 -1.87
C TRP A 128 0.51 7.54 -0.50
N LYS A 129 0.27 8.86 -0.44
CA LYS A 129 0.10 9.61 0.81
C LYS A 129 -1.10 9.13 1.63
N GLU A 130 -2.21 8.83 0.97
CA GLU A 130 -3.43 8.38 1.65
C GLU A 130 -3.28 6.97 2.22
N GLY A 131 -2.65 6.05 1.48
CA GLY A 131 -2.32 4.72 2.00
C GLY A 131 -1.34 4.79 3.17
N LEU A 132 -0.36 5.70 3.12
CA LEU A 132 0.53 5.96 4.26
C LEU A 132 -0.25 6.46 5.48
N ARG A 133 -1.13 7.44 5.29
CA ARG A 133 -1.95 8.02 6.36
C ARG A 133 -2.84 6.95 7.00
N LEU A 134 -3.50 6.13 6.19
CA LEU A 134 -4.29 4.99 6.64
C LEU A 134 -3.45 4.03 7.51
N ALA A 135 -2.30 3.58 7.01
CA ALA A 135 -1.43 2.65 7.73
C ALA A 135 -0.96 3.23 9.08
N LYS A 136 -0.53 4.51 9.11
CA LYS A 136 -0.12 5.18 10.35
C LYS A 136 -1.26 5.26 11.36
N ASN A 137 -2.47 5.59 10.91
CA ASN A 137 -3.63 5.78 11.76
C ASN A 137 -4.13 4.47 12.38
N VAL A 138 -4.18 3.40 11.58
CA VAL A 138 -4.63 2.08 12.05
C VAL A 138 -3.59 1.45 12.98
N LEU A 139 -2.31 1.46 12.59
CA LEU A 139 -1.26 0.75 13.33
C LEU A 139 -0.63 1.57 14.46
N LYS A 140 -0.94 2.86 14.54
CA LYS A 140 -0.30 3.83 15.47
C LYS A 140 1.23 3.88 15.32
N LEU A 141 1.74 3.60 14.11
CA LEU A 141 3.18 3.60 13.79
C LEU A 141 3.57 4.89 13.07
N LYS A 142 4.24 5.81 13.76
CA LYS A 142 4.61 7.12 13.18
C LYS A 142 5.76 7.05 12.17
N ASN A 143 6.62 6.03 12.29
CA ASN A 143 7.84 5.84 11.50
C ASN A 143 7.62 5.11 10.16
N LEU A 144 6.37 4.88 9.73
CA LEU A 144 6.10 4.44 8.37
C LEU A 144 6.46 5.56 7.38
N SER A 145 6.99 5.17 6.23
CA SER A 145 7.34 6.07 5.13
C SER A 145 7.06 5.38 3.80
N ILE A 146 6.79 6.18 2.76
CA ILE A 146 6.70 5.68 1.39
C ILE A 146 8.06 5.07 1.00
N PRO A 147 8.10 3.91 0.32
CA PRO A 147 9.35 3.32 -0.14
C PRO A 147 10.11 4.27 -1.05
N LYS A 148 11.44 4.37 -0.86
CA LYS A 148 12.31 5.21 -1.71
C LYS A 148 12.34 4.82 -3.19
N THR A 149 11.84 3.63 -3.51
CA THR A 149 11.69 3.11 -4.86
C THR A 149 10.48 3.72 -5.59
N ILE A 150 9.57 4.39 -4.87
CA ILE A 150 8.47 5.14 -5.47
C ILE A 150 8.97 6.53 -5.86
N ARG A 151 8.73 6.91 -7.11
CA ARG A 151 9.23 8.16 -7.69
C ARG A 151 8.52 9.36 -7.08
N GLU A 152 9.26 10.44 -6.84
CA GLU A 152 8.63 11.73 -6.58
C GLU A 152 8.14 12.34 -7.90
N TYR A 153 6.97 12.97 -7.87
CA TYR A 153 6.48 13.69 -9.03
C TYR A 153 7.33 14.94 -9.25
N GLN A 154 7.97 15.04 -10.41
CA GLN A 154 8.86 16.15 -10.78
C GLN A 154 8.20 17.19 -11.70
N GLY A 155 6.87 17.13 -11.88
CA GLY A 155 6.15 18.10 -12.71
C GLY A 155 6.15 19.51 -12.13
N PRO A 156 5.59 20.49 -12.87
CA PRO A 156 5.67 21.90 -12.49
C PRO A 156 5.06 22.11 -11.10
N LYS A 157 5.91 22.46 -10.14
CA LYS A 157 5.45 23.03 -8.86
C LYS A 157 4.64 24.26 -9.22
N ALA A 158 3.40 24.38 -8.76
CA ALA A 158 2.62 25.59 -8.93
C ALA A 158 3.48 26.78 -8.53
N THR A 159 3.95 27.55 -9.50
CA THR A 159 4.57 28.84 -9.26
C THR A 159 3.54 29.62 -8.47
N GLN A 160 3.90 30.10 -7.28
CA GLN A 160 3.06 31.06 -6.58
C GLN A 160 2.77 32.17 -7.59
N LEU A 161 1.52 32.25 -8.04
CA LEU A 161 1.07 33.40 -8.83
C LEU A 161 1.46 34.63 -8.01
N PRO A 162 2.16 35.61 -8.61
CA PRO A 162 2.54 36.81 -7.87
C PRO A 162 1.26 37.38 -7.25
N ARG A 163 1.26 37.57 -5.92
CA ARG A 163 0.17 38.24 -5.22
C ARG A 163 -0.11 39.53 -5.96
N PHE A 164 -1.30 39.67 -6.53
CA PHE A 164 -1.78 40.94 -7.05
C PHE A 164 -1.52 42.01 -5.99
N GLN A 165 -0.62 42.95 -6.29
CA GLN A 165 -0.47 44.15 -5.47
C GLN A 165 -1.83 44.86 -5.49
N LYS A 166 -2.35 45.19 -4.32
CA LYS A 166 -3.57 45.99 -4.16
C LYS A 166 -3.45 47.23 -5.05
N LEU A 167 -4.30 47.33 -6.07
CA LEU A 167 -4.54 48.60 -6.75
C LEU A 167 -5.10 49.57 -5.70
N THR A 168 -4.29 50.55 -5.34
CA THR A 168 -4.73 51.71 -4.57
C THR A 168 -5.71 52.49 -5.45
N LEU A 169 -6.98 52.56 -5.04
CA LEU A 169 -7.94 53.49 -5.60
C LEU A 169 -7.43 54.92 -5.37
N VAL A 170 -7.00 55.58 -6.44
CA VAL A 170 -6.87 57.04 -6.46
C VAL A 170 -8.29 57.58 -6.59
N LYS A 171 -8.79 58.18 -5.51
CA LYS A 171 -10.00 59.01 -5.56
C LYS A 171 -9.66 60.28 -6.33
N GLY A 172 -10.28 60.45 -7.48
CA GLY A 172 -10.48 61.75 -8.15
C GLY A 172 -11.93 62.16 -7.98
#